data_AF-A0A7C2ZAT0-F1
#
_entry.id   AF-A0A7C2ZAT0-F1
#
_cell.length_a   1.000
_cell.length_b   1.000
_cell.length_c   1.000
_cell.angle_alpha   90.00
_cell.angle_beta   90.00
_cell.angle_gamma   90.00
#
_symmetry.space_group_name_H-M   'P 1'
#
loop_
_entity.id
_entity.type
_entity.pdbx_description
1 polymer ?
#
loop_
_entity_poly.entity_id
_entity_poly.type
_entity_poly.pdbx_seq_one_letter_code
_entity_poly.pdbx_strand_id
1 'polypeptide(L)'
;MGHYFPYRLADTPISLNAGRPRRRLVVRNTGDRPIQVGSHFHFYEVNPALVFDRAQARGMRLDIPAGTSVRFEPGEERAVTLVAIAGADPAALRHARRDPMAGEVSDADPAAPVR
;
A
#
# COMPACT_ATOMS: atom_id res chain seq x y z
N MET A 1 1.78 -37.88 -30.13
CA MET A 1 3.11 -37.36 -29.75
C MET A 1 3.01 -35.83 -29.80
N GLY A 2 3.00 -35.15 -28.65
CA GLY A 2 2.71 -33.71 -28.59
C GLY A 2 3.93 -32.87 -28.96
N HIS A 3 3.75 -31.88 -29.84
CA HIS A 3 4.80 -30.92 -30.16
C HIS A 3 4.94 -29.91 -29.01
N TYR A 4 6.12 -29.86 -28.40
CA TYR A 4 6.49 -28.86 -27.41
C TYR A 4 7.10 -27.65 -28.12
N PHE A 5 6.46 -26.48 -27.98
CA PHE A 5 6.97 -25.21 -28.48
C PHE A 5 7.45 -24.37 -27.29
N PRO A 6 8.76 -24.32 -27.00
CA PRO A 6 9.28 -23.48 -25.92
C PRO A 6 9.20 -21.99 -26.30
N TYR A 7 8.96 -21.14 -25.31
CA TYR A 7 9.17 -19.72 -25.44
C TYR A 7 10.66 -19.42 -25.62
N ARG A 8 11.02 -18.65 -26.65
CA ARG A 8 12.33 -18.01 -26.75
C ARG A 8 12.18 -16.56 -26.30
N LEU A 9 12.73 -16.24 -25.14
CA LEU A 9 12.70 -14.87 -24.60
C LEU A 9 13.86 -14.07 -25.22
N ALA A 10 13.63 -12.78 -25.42
CA ALA A 10 14.72 -11.87 -25.72
C ALA A 10 15.46 -11.51 -24.42
N ASP A 11 16.76 -11.27 -24.51
CA ASP A 11 17.58 -10.84 -23.37
C ASP A 11 17.33 -9.37 -22.97
N THR A 12 16.50 -8.65 -23.74
CA THR A 12 16.22 -7.24 -23.50
C THR A 12 15.32 -7.07 -22.27
N PRO A 13 15.77 -6.34 -21.23
CA PRO A 13 14.96 -6.11 -20.04
C PRO A 13 13.78 -5.18 -20.36
N ILE A 14 12.66 -5.42 -19.68
CA ILE A 14 11.46 -4.59 -19.78
C ILE A 14 11.56 -3.45 -18.75
N SER A 15 11.45 -2.20 -19.21
CA SER A 15 11.43 -1.04 -18.32
C SER A 15 10.09 -0.92 -17.60
N LEU A 16 10.12 -0.89 -16.27
CA LEU A 16 8.95 -0.75 -15.43
C LEU A 16 8.56 0.73 -15.27
N ASN A 17 7.29 1.06 -15.52
CA ASN A 17 6.68 2.37 -15.26
C ASN A 17 7.47 3.57 -15.84
N ALA A 18 8.08 3.39 -17.01
CA ALA A 18 8.92 4.39 -17.66
C ALA A 18 8.20 5.76 -17.79
N GLY A 19 8.96 6.83 -17.55
CA GLY A 19 8.49 8.22 -17.70
C GLY A 19 7.54 8.72 -16.61
N ARG A 20 7.26 7.93 -15.56
CA ARG A 20 6.35 8.36 -14.49
C ARG A 20 7.09 9.01 -13.32
N PRO A 21 6.48 10.02 -12.66
CA PRO A 21 7.02 10.58 -11.44
C PRO A 21 7.16 9.51 -10.35
N ARG A 22 8.33 9.49 -9.72
CA ARG A 22 8.68 8.54 -8.66
C ARG A 22 9.25 9.26 -7.45
N ARG A 23 9.02 8.67 -6.27
CA ARG A 23 9.50 9.18 -4.98
C ARG A 23 10.00 8.04 -4.12
N ARG A 24 11.09 8.26 -3.39
CA ARG A 24 11.61 7.28 -2.43
C ARG A 24 11.24 7.72 -1.02
N LEU A 25 10.62 6.83 -0.25
CA LEU A 25 10.24 7.07 1.14
C LEU A 25 10.80 5.98 2.04
N VAL A 26 11.18 6.35 3.25
CA VAL A 26 11.51 5.40 4.33
C VAL A 26 10.22 5.08 5.08
N VAL A 27 9.93 3.80 5.24
CA VAL A 27 8.69 3.30 5.85
C VAL A 27 9.06 2.36 6.98
N ARG A 28 8.50 2.61 8.17
CA ARG A 28 8.72 1.81 9.36
C ARG A 28 7.43 1.16 9.83
N ASN A 29 7.45 -0.14 10.09
CA ASN A 29 6.34 -0.83 10.74
C ASN A 29 6.49 -0.75 12.27
N THR A 30 5.61 0.00 12.92
CA THR A 30 5.57 0.12 14.39
C THR A 30 4.59 -0.84 15.04
N GLY A 31 3.91 -1.66 14.25
CA GLY A 31 2.99 -2.69 14.75
C GLY A 31 3.72 -3.93 15.25
N ASP A 32 2.95 -4.80 15.90
CA ASP A 32 3.37 -6.11 16.42
C ASP A 32 3.22 -7.25 15.39
N ARG A 33 2.63 -6.96 14.24
CA ARG A 33 2.32 -7.92 13.18
C ARG A 33 2.94 -7.50 11.86
N PRO A 34 3.28 -8.47 11.00
CA PRO A 34 3.77 -8.18 9.66
C PRO A 34 2.69 -7.54 8.78
N ILE A 35 3.11 -6.62 7.92
CA ILE A 35 2.23 -5.89 7.01
C ILE A 35 2.71 -6.08 5.58
N GLN A 36 1.81 -6.44 4.67
CA GLN A 36 2.11 -6.65 3.25
C GLN A 36 1.26 -5.72 2.39
N VAL A 37 1.92 -4.97 1.50
CA VAL A 37 1.29 -3.97 0.63
C VAL A 37 1.50 -4.34 -0.83
N GLY A 38 0.40 -4.43 -1.58
CA GLY A 38 0.40 -4.80 -3.00
C GLY A 38 0.79 -3.66 -3.94
N SER A 39 1.25 -4.03 -5.14
CA SER A 39 1.73 -3.13 -6.21
C SER A 39 0.76 -2.01 -6.64
N HIS A 40 -0.55 -2.20 -6.48
CA HIS A 40 -1.59 -1.27 -6.95
C HIS A 40 -2.40 -0.62 -5.84
N PHE A 41 -2.07 -0.89 -4.58
CA PHE A 41 -2.73 -0.25 -3.46
C PHE A 41 -2.28 1.22 -3.35
N HIS A 42 -3.21 2.12 -3.01
CA HIS A 42 -2.88 3.52 -2.82
C HIS A 42 -2.04 3.69 -1.55
N PHE A 43 -0.76 4.05 -1.71
CA PHE A 43 0.20 3.97 -0.61
C PHE A 43 -0.13 4.93 0.54
N TYR A 44 -0.88 6.00 0.27
CA TYR A 44 -1.40 6.92 1.30
C TYR A 44 -2.33 6.25 2.31
N GLU A 45 -3.07 5.21 1.90
CA GLU A 45 -4.16 4.59 2.66
C GLU A 45 -3.70 3.29 3.35
N VAL A 46 -2.41 2.99 3.33
CA VAL A 46 -1.89 1.75 3.92
C VAL A 46 -2.09 1.76 5.43
N ASN A 47 -1.98 0.57 6.03
CA ASN A 47 -2.13 0.35 7.46
C ASN A 47 -1.48 1.48 8.31
N PRO A 48 -2.20 2.12 9.24
CA PRO A 48 -1.68 3.17 10.13
C PRO A 48 -0.41 2.82 10.91
N ALA A 49 -0.17 1.52 11.17
CA ALA A 49 1.06 1.05 11.81
C ALA A 49 2.32 1.22 10.93
N LEU A 50 2.16 1.54 9.63
CA LEU A 50 3.27 1.98 8.79
C LEU A 50 3.44 3.50 8.92
N VAL A 51 4.57 3.91 9.49
CA VAL A 51 4.95 5.30 9.71
C VAL A 51 5.90 5.77 8.61
N PHE A 52 5.52 6.86 7.94
CA PHE A 52 6.24 7.55 6.86
C PHE A 52 5.58 8.90 6.58
N ASP A 53 6.15 9.72 5.70
CA ASP A 53 5.50 10.96 5.24
C ASP A 53 4.31 10.64 4.32
N ARG A 54 3.10 10.61 4.89
CA ARG A 54 1.88 10.31 4.14
C ARG A 54 1.58 11.34 3.07
N ALA A 55 1.80 12.63 3.31
CA ALA A 55 1.49 13.67 2.35
C ALA A 55 2.22 13.45 1.02
N GLN A 56 3.46 12.94 1.08
CA GLN A 56 4.25 12.59 -0.10
C GLN A 56 3.77 11.34 -0.86
N ALA A 57 2.95 10.48 -0.25
CA ALA A 57 2.42 9.25 -0.87
C ALA A 57 1.05 9.44 -1.53
N ARG A 58 0.47 10.65 -1.48
CA ARG A 58 -0.84 10.94 -2.08
C ARG A 58 -0.80 10.73 -3.60
N GLY A 59 -1.77 10.00 -4.14
CA GLY A 59 -1.82 9.61 -5.55
C GLY A 59 -0.69 8.66 -6.00
N MET A 60 0.01 7.96 -5.10
CA MET A 60 1.14 7.09 -5.45
C MET A 60 0.92 5.64 -5.02
N ARG A 61 1.53 4.69 -5.75
CA ARG A 61 1.55 3.24 -5.46
C ARG A 61 2.99 2.73 -5.48
N LEU A 62 3.25 1.51 -5.02
CA LEU A 62 4.59 0.91 -5.08
C LEU A 62 5.10 0.78 -6.53
N ASP A 63 6.33 1.22 -6.78
CA ASP A 63 7.03 1.08 -8.06
C ASP A 63 7.66 -0.31 -8.19
N ILE A 64 6.80 -1.33 -8.20
CA ILE A 64 7.16 -2.76 -8.31
C ILE A 64 6.34 -3.44 -9.41
N PRO A 65 6.76 -4.62 -9.91
CA PRO A 65 6.01 -5.35 -10.92
C PRO A 65 4.57 -5.62 -10.51
N ALA A 66 3.65 -5.56 -11.47
CA ALA A 66 2.24 -5.82 -11.23
C ALA A 66 2.04 -7.22 -10.61
N GLY A 67 1.08 -7.34 -9.68
CA GLY A 67 0.82 -8.59 -8.97
C GLY A 67 1.80 -8.92 -7.83
N THR A 68 2.86 -8.14 -7.65
CA THR A 68 3.81 -8.32 -6.52
C THR A 68 3.45 -7.44 -5.32
N SER A 69 4.18 -7.61 -4.22
CA SER A 69 3.97 -6.88 -2.96
C SER A 69 5.27 -6.70 -2.18
N VAL A 70 5.28 -5.71 -1.30
CA VAL A 70 6.35 -5.51 -0.31
C VAL A 70 5.82 -5.90 1.06
N ARG A 71 6.60 -6.68 1.80
CA ARG A 71 6.33 -7.09 3.17
C ARG A 71 7.24 -6.34 4.13
N PHE A 72 6.67 -5.89 5.24
CA PHE A 72 7.32 -5.22 6.35
C PHE A 72 7.14 -6.05 7.61
N GLU A 73 8.23 -6.54 8.20
CA GLU A 73 8.20 -7.23 9.50
C GLU A 73 7.95 -6.24 10.66
N PRO A 74 7.49 -6.70 11.84
CA PRO A 74 7.39 -5.85 13.02
C PRO A 74 8.71 -5.15 13.36
N GLY A 75 8.67 -3.82 13.54
CA GLY A 75 9.86 -3.00 13.82
C GLY A 75 10.75 -2.71 12.61
N GLU A 76 10.50 -3.32 11.44
CA GLU A 76 11.32 -3.12 10.25
C GLU A 76 11.19 -1.68 9.71
N GLU A 77 12.33 -1.09 9.35
CA GLU A 77 12.41 0.14 8.58
C GLU A 77 13.05 -0.14 7.22
N ARG A 78 12.37 0.27 6.14
CA ARG A 78 12.81 0.02 4.76
C ARG A 78 12.49 1.19 3.84
N ALA A 79 13.42 1.50 2.96
CA ALA A 79 13.18 2.45 1.88
C ALA A 79 12.42 1.79 0.71
N VAL A 80 11.32 2.39 0.27
CA VAL A 80 10.53 1.96 -0.89
C VAL A 80 10.45 3.07 -1.93
N THR A 81 10.29 2.68 -3.20
CA THR A 81 10.02 3.61 -4.30
C THR A 81 8.54 3.56 -4.63
N LEU A 82 7.93 4.74 -4.73
CA LEU A 82 6.56 4.94 -5.15
C LEU A 82 6.52 5.55 -6.55
N VAL A 83 5.47 5.26 -7.30
CA VAL A 83 5.17 5.80 -8.63
C VAL A 83 3.77 6.38 -8.66
N ALA A 84 3.56 7.45 -9.43
CA ALA A 84 2.23 8.04 -9.61
C ALA A 84 1.22 7.03 -10.19
N ILE A 85 0.03 6.98 -9.58
CA ILE A 85 -1.13 6.25 -10.11
C ILE A 85 -1.60 6.99 -11.37
N ALA A 86 -1.81 6.25 -12.47
CA ALA A 86 -2.35 6.80 -13.71
C ALA A 86 -3.85 6.49 -13.82
N GLY A 87 -4.60 7.32 -14.54
CA GLY A 87 -6.04 7.11 -14.79
C GLY A 87 -6.94 7.34 -13.57
N ALA A 88 -6.40 7.86 -12.46
CA ALA A 88 -7.21 8.26 -11.32
C ALA A 88 -7.94 9.57 -11.64
N ASP A 89 -9.27 9.47 -11.81
CA ASP A 89 -10.15 10.63 -11.69
C ASP A 89 -9.99 11.20 -10.27
N PRO A 90 -9.66 12.49 -10.08
CA PRO A 90 -9.61 13.11 -8.76
C PRO A 90 -10.91 12.93 -7.94
N ALA A 91 -12.05 12.63 -8.57
CA ALA A 91 -13.29 12.26 -7.89
C ALA A 91 -13.32 10.81 -7.34
N ALA A 92 -12.62 9.87 -7.96
CA ALA A 92 -12.61 8.45 -7.57
C ALA A 92 -11.81 8.16 -6.28
N LEU A 93 -10.96 9.09 -5.84
CA LEU A 93 -10.27 9.03 -4.55
C LEU A 93 -11.24 9.10 -3.35
N ARG A 94 -12.52 9.41 -3.57
CA ARG A 94 -13.55 9.48 -2.52
C ARG A 94 -14.19 8.12 -2.18
N HIS A 95 -13.96 7.07 -2.98
CA HIS A 95 -14.66 5.78 -2.83
C HIS A 95 -13.76 4.60 -2.43
N ALA A 96 -12.54 4.84 -1.96
CA ALA A 96 -11.74 3.80 -1.33
C ALA A 96 -12.36 3.41 0.04
N ARG A 97 -13.26 2.43 -0.01
CA ARG A 97 -13.77 1.56 1.06
C ARG A 97 -14.13 2.25 2.40
N ARG A 98 -15.45 2.39 2.61
CA ARG A 98 -16.09 2.62 3.91
C ARG A 98 -15.50 1.69 4.97
N ASP A 99 -14.89 2.26 6.01
CA ASP A 99 -14.35 1.55 7.18
C ASP A 99 -15.43 0.65 7.82
N PRO A 100 -15.25 -0.67 7.91
CA PRO A 100 -16.13 -1.51 8.73
C PRO A 100 -15.72 -1.52 10.21
N MET A 101 -14.71 -0.75 10.62
CA MET A 101 -14.12 -0.81 11.97
C MET A 101 -14.40 0.42 12.85
N ALA A 102 -15.24 1.36 12.42
CA ALA A 102 -15.87 2.31 13.35
C ALA A 102 -17.09 1.62 14.00
N GLY A 103 -16.81 0.64 14.87
CA GLY A 103 -17.80 0.25 15.88
C GLY A 103 -18.00 1.43 16.82
N GLU A 104 -19.25 1.82 17.02
CA GLU A 104 -19.67 2.94 17.88
C GLU A 104 -18.95 2.87 19.23
N VAL A 105 -18.13 3.88 19.53
CA VAL A 105 -17.76 4.17 20.91
C VAL A 105 -18.94 4.93 21.49
N SER A 106 -19.80 4.22 22.20
CA SER A 106 -20.77 4.82 23.11
C SER A 106 -20.01 5.70 24.09
N ASP A 107 -20.25 7.02 24.05
CA ASP A 107 -19.83 7.93 25.10
C ASP A 107 -20.30 7.41 26.46
N ALA A 108 -19.38 7.34 27.41
CA ALA A 108 -19.68 7.07 28.80
C ALA A 108 -20.17 8.36 29.47
N ASP A 109 -21.07 8.26 30.45
CA ASP A 109 -21.14 9.24 31.53
C ASP A 109 -21.29 8.51 32.89
N PRO A 110 -20.60 8.94 33.96
CA PRO A 110 -20.43 8.21 35.21
C PRO A 110 -21.38 8.72 36.30
N ALA A 111 -22.04 7.83 37.04
CA ALA A 111 -22.48 8.08 38.41
C ALA A 111 -22.94 6.79 39.13
N ALA A 112 -22.38 6.56 40.32
CA ALA A 112 -22.68 5.53 41.31
C ALA A 112 -24.10 5.71 41.95
N PRO A 113 -24.59 4.87 42.90
CA PRO A 113 -23.88 3.84 43.65
C PRO A 113 -24.58 2.49 43.88
N VAL A 114 -23.72 1.59 44.36
CA VAL A 114 -23.91 0.34 45.12
C VAL A 114 -25.16 0.29 45.99
N ARG A 115 -25.92 -0.80 45.86
CA ARG A 115 -26.57 -1.50 46.97
C ARG A 115 -26.62 -3.00 46.70
#